data_AF-A0A1B9JYQ5-F1
#
_entry.id   AF-A0A1B9JYQ5-F1
#
_cell.length_a   1.000
_cell.length_b   1.000
_cell.length_c   1.000
_cell.angle_alpha   90.00
_cell.angle_beta   90.00
_cell.angle_gamma   90.00
#
_symmetry.space_group_name_H-M   'P 1'
#
loop_
_entity.id
_entity.type
_entity.pdbx_description
1 polymer ?
#
loop_
_entity_poly.entity_id
_entity_poly.type
_entity_poly.pdbx_seq_one_letter_code
_entity_poly.pdbx_strand_id
1 'polypeptide(L)'
;MALTDAVVRNSKPQAKLYTLKDIQGLSLYISPTGNKAWHYRYTFEGKRNRVSLGQYLDICLKEARQKCEDARFWVKNGFSPHLSHAIETSNRGEIVEVKVKIETFEQFSARWKLFKFRKLGLDIQHKRQSTHIQIEHYMRIDLLLA
;
A
#
# COMPACT_ATOMS: atom_id res chain seq x y z
N MET A 1 8.34 -8.15 24.35
CA MET A 1 7.45 -9.12 25.02
C MET A 1 6.36 -9.50 24.03
N ALA A 2 5.96 -10.76 23.99
CA ALA A 2 4.87 -11.18 23.12
C ALA A 2 3.53 -10.65 23.65
N LEU A 3 2.64 -10.23 22.76
CA LEU A 3 1.26 -9.91 23.11
C LEU A 3 0.47 -11.18 23.36
N THR A 4 -0.48 -11.09 24.28
CA THR A 4 -1.52 -12.08 24.54
C THR A 4 -2.87 -11.48 24.19
N ASP A 5 -3.84 -12.33 23.85
CA ASP A 5 -5.17 -11.86 23.44
C ASP A 5 -5.86 -11.05 24.54
N ALA A 6 -5.66 -11.42 25.81
CA ALA A 6 -6.15 -10.69 26.97
C ALA A 6 -5.62 -9.24 27.02
N VAL A 7 -4.33 -9.03 26.75
CA VAL A 7 -3.72 -7.69 26.72
C VAL A 7 -4.29 -6.86 25.57
N VAL A 8 -4.46 -7.48 24.40
CA VAL A 8 -5.02 -6.84 23.21
C VAL A 8 -6.47 -6.41 23.47
N ARG A 9 -7.29 -7.28 24.06
CA ARG A 9 -8.69 -7.01 24.39
C ARG A 9 -8.82 -5.90 25.44
N ASN A 10 -8.06 -6.00 26.52
CA ASN A 10 -8.14 -5.08 27.65
C ASN A 10 -7.46 -3.72 27.41
N SER A 11 -6.70 -3.58 26.32
CA SER A 11 -6.08 -2.30 25.96
C SER A 11 -7.13 -1.24 25.68
N LYS A 12 -7.04 -0.11 26.40
CA LYS A 12 -8.00 1.01 26.31
C LYS A 12 -7.45 2.11 25.42
N PRO A 13 -8.30 2.85 24.70
CA PRO A 13 -7.88 4.08 24.03
C PRO A 13 -7.27 5.06 25.04
N GLN A 14 -6.27 5.81 24.61
CA GLN A 14 -5.64 6.88 25.37
C GLN A 14 -5.77 8.20 24.61
N ALA A 15 -5.47 9.33 25.25
CA ALA A 15 -5.52 10.65 24.62
C ALA A 15 -4.64 10.75 23.35
N LYS A 16 -3.58 9.95 23.25
CA LYS A 16 -2.69 9.89 22.10
C LYS A 16 -2.63 8.47 21.54
N LEU A 17 -2.48 8.37 20.21
CA LEU A 17 -2.22 7.10 19.55
C LEU A 17 -0.94 6.46 20.13
N TYR A 18 -1.06 5.20 20.50
CA TYR A 18 0.07 4.43 21.02
C TYR A 18 0.12 3.04 20.39
N THR A 19 1.25 2.37 20.61
CA THR A 19 1.56 1.10 19.96
C THR A 19 2.00 0.08 20.98
N LEU A 20 1.35 -1.08 20.98
CA LEU A 20 1.77 -2.26 21.73
C LEU A 20 2.61 -3.15 20.82
N LYS A 21 3.86 -3.39 21.19
CA LYS A 21 4.78 -4.22 20.39
C LYS A 21 4.53 -5.70 20.66
N ASP A 22 4.43 -6.49 19.60
CA ASP A 22 4.55 -7.94 19.66
C ASP A 22 5.96 -8.37 19.20
N ILE A 23 6.12 -9.63 18.82
CA ILE A 23 7.35 -10.19 18.28
C ILE A 23 7.49 -9.82 16.79
N GLN A 24 8.70 -9.96 16.25
CA GLN A 24 8.92 -9.99 14.80
C GLN A 24 8.58 -8.68 14.05
N GLY A 25 8.45 -7.55 14.75
CA GLY A 25 8.07 -6.27 14.14
C GLY A 25 6.55 -6.10 13.97
N LEU A 26 5.75 -7.08 14.42
CA LEU A 26 4.31 -6.94 14.56
C LEU A 26 4.00 -6.02 15.75
N SER A 27 2.96 -5.22 15.59
CA SER A 27 2.51 -4.29 16.62
C SER A 27 1.03 -3.96 16.47
N LEU A 28 0.36 -3.72 17.59
CA LEU A 28 -1.01 -3.23 17.62
C LEU A 28 -1.01 -1.72 17.81
N TYR A 29 -1.62 -1.00 16.88
CA TYR A 29 -1.87 0.43 16.99
C TYR A 29 -3.26 0.64 17.57
N ILE A 30 -3.36 1.56 18.53
CA ILE A 30 -4.59 1.89 19.21
C ILE A 30 -4.81 3.39 19.05
N SER A 31 -5.86 3.78 18.34
CA SER A 31 -6.23 5.18 18.17
C SER A 31 -6.91 5.73 19.44
N PRO A 32 -6.91 7.05 19.63
CA PRO A 32 -7.72 7.69 20.67
C PRO A 32 -9.22 7.42 20.55
N THR A 33 -9.69 7.15 19.33
CA THR A 33 -11.09 6.79 19.05
C THR A 33 -11.44 5.34 19.41
N GLY A 34 -10.46 4.52 19.79
CA GLY A 34 -10.66 3.11 20.14
C GLY A 34 -10.44 2.11 19.00
N ASN A 35 -10.13 2.58 17.79
CA ASN A 35 -9.79 1.70 16.68
C ASN A 35 -8.45 1.01 16.94
N LYS A 36 -8.42 -0.29 16.69
CA LYS A 36 -7.25 -1.15 16.90
C LYS A 36 -6.84 -1.75 15.57
N ALA A 37 -5.58 -1.62 15.19
CA ALA A 37 -5.08 -2.10 13.90
C ALA A 37 -3.72 -2.79 14.03
N TRP A 38 -3.54 -3.89 13.31
CA TRP A 38 -2.29 -4.62 13.24
C TRP A 38 -1.36 -3.97 12.22
N HIS A 39 -0.12 -3.71 12.63
CA HIS A 39 0.91 -3.17 11.77
C HIS A 39 2.18 -3.99 11.84
N TYR A 40 2.78 -4.22 10.68
CA TYR A 40 4.10 -4.81 10.55
C TYR A 40 5.12 -3.77 10.13
N ARG A 41 6.17 -3.61 10.94
CA ARG A 41 7.32 -2.73 10.65
C ARG A 41 8.45 -3.55 10.05
N TYR A 42 8.97 -3.10 8.91
CA TYR A 42 10.06 -3.76 8.20
C TYR A 42 11.06 -2.75 7.63
N THR A 43 12.21 -3.25 7.19
CA THR A 43 13.19 -2.46 6.43
C THR A 43 13.32 -3.08 5.05
N PHE A 44 13.21 -2.24 4.02
CA PHE A 44 13.33 -2.65 2.63
C PHE A 44 14.16 -1.57 1.91
N GLU A 45 15.18 -1.99 1.16
CA GLU A 45 16.11 -1.07 0.47
C GLU A 45 16.69 0.03 1.39
N GLY A 46 17.07 -0.35 2.61
CA GLY A 46 17.62 0.58 3.62
C GLY A 46 16.61 1.55 4.24
N LYS A 47 15.33 1.53 3.81
CA LYS A 47 14.27 2.40 4.33
C LYS A 47 13.36 1.64 5.28
N ARG A 48 13.05 2.27 6.42
CA ARG A 48 12.09 1.72 7.40
C ARG A 48 10.68 2.04 6.97
N ASN A 49 9.89 0.99 6.72
CA ASN A 49 8.51 1.07 6.29
C ASN A 49 7.57 0.38 7.28
N ARG A 50 6.27 0.62 7.12
CA ARG A 50 5.22 0.00 7.94
C ARG A 50 3.99 -0.26 7.07
N VAL A 51 3.51 -1.50 7.10
CA VAL A 51 2.26 -1.90 6.43
C VAL A 51 1.18 -2.17 7.47
N SER A 52 -0.08 -1.91 7.12
CA SER A 52 -1.24 -2.35 7.89
C SER A 52 -1.57 -3.78 7.50
N LEU A 53 -1.82 -4.67 8.45
CA LEU A 53 -2.23 -6.06 8.20
C LEU A 53 -3.75 -6.23 8.30
N GLY A 54 -4.43 -5.29 8.99
CA GLY A 54 -5.89 -5.23 9.12
C GLY A 54 -6.33 -4.73 10.50
N GLN A 55 -7.64 -4.61 10.70
CA GLN A 55 -8.21 -4.19 11.98
C GLN A 55 -8.32 -5.36 12.96
N TYR A 56 -8.14 -5.06 14.24
CA TYR A 56 -8.51 -5.96 15.32
C TYR A 56 -10.04 -5.97 15.44
N LEU A 57 -10.62 -7.16 15.60
CA LEU A 57 -12.02 -7.59 15.34
C LEU A 57 -12.16 -8.34 14.02
N ASP A 58 -11.57 -7.84 12.93
CA ASP A 58 -11.55 -8.54 11.64
C ASP A 58 -10.48 -9.64 11.59
N ILE A 59 -9.37 -9.42 12.28
CA ILE A 59 -8.20 -10.30 12.28
C ILE A 59 -7.76 -10.55 13.72
N CYS A 60 -7.72 -11.83 14.12
CA CYS A 60 -7.26 -12.21 15.44
C CYS A 60 -5.73 -12.13 15.56
N LEU A 61 -5.19 -12.16 16.79
CA LEU A 61 -3.74 -12.10 17.01
C LEU A 61 -2.97 -13.22 16.28
N LYS A 62 -3.56 -14.43 16.19
CA LYS A 62 -2.94 -15.56 15.51
C LYS A 62 -2.82 -15.32 14.00
N GLU A 63 -3.90 -14.88 13.37
CA GLU A 63 -3.91 -14.54 11.94
C GLU A 63 -2.99 -13.34 11.65
N ALA A 64 -2.94 -12.35 12.54
CA ALA A 64 -2.01 -11.22 12.41
C ALA A 64 -0.54 -11.68 12.42
N ARG A 65 -0.20 -12.72 13.20
CA ARG A 65 1.13 -13.34 13.18
C ARG A 65 1.40 -14.09 11.88
N GLN A 66 0.43 -14.84 11.37
CA GLN A 66 0.55 -15.53 10.07
C GLN A 66 0.78 -14.52 8.93
N LYS A 67 -0.06 -13.47 8.82
CA LYS A 67 0.12 -12.39 7.84
C LYS A 67 1.46 -11.68 7.99
N CYS A 68 1.98 -11.56 9.22
CA CYS A 68 3.30 -11.00 9.46
C CYS A 68 4.42 -11.90 8.94
N GLU A 69 4.29 -13.22 9.09
CA GLU A 69 5.23 -14.21 8.53
C GLU A 69 5.22 -14.19 7.00
N ASP A 70 4.04 -14.11 6.39
CA ASP A 70 3.89 -13.97 4.93
C ASP A 70 4.55 -12.67 4.45
N ALA A 71 4.23 -11.53 5.08
CA ALA A 71 4.87 -10.26 4.77
C ALA A 71 6.40 -10.28 4.95
N ARG A 72 6.89 -11.03 5.94
CA ARG A 72 8.33 -11.27 6.14
C ARG A 72 8.95 -12.08 5.02
N PHE A 73 8.28 -13.13 4.58
CA PHE A 73 8.71 -13.94 3.45
C PHE A 73 8.86 -13.08 2.19
N TRP A 74 7.88 -12.22 1.89
CA TRP A 74 7.96 -11.29 0.75
C TRP A 74 9.15 -10.34 0.85
N VAL A 75 9.36 -9.70 2.00
CA VAL A 75 10.50 -8.78 2.21
C VAL A 75 11.84 -9.50 2.01
N LYS A 76 11.97 -10.74 2.52
CA LYS A 76 13.19 -11.54 2.35
C LYS A 76 13.47 -11.87 0.89
N ASN A 77 12.42 -12.10 0.10
CA ASN A 77 12.53 -12.36 -1.34
C ASN A 77 12.67 -11.09 -2.20
N GLY A 78 12.82 -9.91 -1.58
CA GLY A 78 12.99 -8.66 -2.32
C GLY A 78 11.69 -7.99 -2.78
N PHE A 79 10.52 -8.42 -2.28
CA PHE A 79 9.23 -7.81 -2.60
C PHE A 79 8.72 -6.90 -1.48
N SER A 80 8.11 -5.77 -1.84
CA SER A 80 7.53 -4.84 -0.88
C SER A 80 6.10 -5.24 -0.45
N PRO A 81 5.83 -5.46 0.86
CA PRO A 81 4.49 -5.78 1.38
C PRO A 81 3.42 -4.70 1.17
N HIS A 82 3.77 -3.48 0.77
CA HIS A 82 2.76 -2.46 0.46
C HIS A 82 1.91 -2.81 -0.77
N LEU A 83 2.46 -3.60 -1.70
CA LEU A 83 1.77 -3.99 -2.93
C LEU A 83 0.66 -5.04 -2.67
N SER A 84 0.81 -5.90 -1.67
CA SER A 84 -0.16 -6.97 -1.39
C SER A 84 -1.47 -6.46 -0.76
N HIS A 85 -1.44 -5.40 0.06
CA HIS A 85 -2.65 -4.84 0.67
C HIS A 85 -3.55 -4.09 -0.33
N ALA A 86 -2.97 -3.54 -1.40
CA ALA A 86 -3.73 -2.99 -2.53
C ALA A 86 -4.48 -4.09 -3.31
N ILE A 87 -3.94 -5.31 -3.32
CA ILE A 87 -4.54 -6.47 -3.99
C ILE A 87 -5.58 -7.15 -3.08
N GLU A 88 -5.36 -7.23 -1.75
CA GLU A 88 -6.33 -7.85 -0.83
C GLU A 88 -7.59 -7.02 -0.59
N THR A 89 -7.50 -5.68 -0.57
CA THR A 89 -8.67 -4.82 -0.29
C THR A 89 -9.67 -4.81 -1.47
N SER A 90 -9.24 -5.14 -2.69
CA SER A 90 -10.13 -5.35 -3.84
C SER A 90 -10.72 -6.76 -3.91
N ASN A 91 -10.18 -7.73 -3.16
CA ASN A 91 -10.38 -9.16 -3.41
C ASN A 91 -11.07 -9.91 -2.26
N ARG A 92 -11.89 -9.26 -1.43
CA ARG A 92 -12.58 -9.91 -0.30
C ARG A 92 -13.85 -10.69 -0.71
N GLY A 93 -13.87 -11.32 -1.90
CA GLY A 93 -15.03 -12.07 -2.36
C GLY A 93 -14.90 -12.94 -3.61
N GLU A 94 -13.79 -12.93 -4.35
CA GLU A 94 -13.61 -13.82 -5.51
C GLU A 94 -12.19 -14.41 -5.52
N ILE A 95 -12.12 -15.71 -5.79
CA ILE A 95 -10.90 -16.33 -6.34
C ILE A 95 -10.77 -15.75 -7.77
N VAL A 96 -10.25 -14.54 -7.88
CA VAL A 96 -9.89 -13.98 -9.18
C VAL A 96 -8.56 -14.60 -9.54
N GLU A 97 -8.51 -15.43 -10.58
CA GLU A 97 -7.28 -15.71 -11.29
C GLU A 97 -6.50 -14.40 -11.36
N VAL A 98 -5.29 -14.35 -10.81
CA VAL A 98 -4.42 -13.19 -11.00
C VAL A 98 -4.00 -13.23 -12.47
N LYS A 99 -4.92 -12.78 -13.35
CA LYS A 99 -4.59 -12.25 -14.65
C LYS A 99 -3.71 -11.07 -14.33
N VAL A 100 -2.41 -11.33 -14.31
CA VAL A 100 -1.41 -10.30 -14.47
C VAL A 100 -1.82 -9.61 -15.77
N LYS A 101 -2.52 -8.48 -15.65
CA LYS A 101 -2.76 -7.60 -16.80
C LYS A 101 -1.38 -7.15 -17.21
N ILE A 102 -0.83 -7.82 -18.22
CA ILE A 102 0.31 -7.32 -18.95
C ILE A 102 -0.23 -6.10 -19.69
N GLU A 103 -0.25 -4.95 -19.03
CA GLU A 103 -0.50 -3.68 -19.69
C GLU A 103 0.70 -3.46 -20.62
N THR A 104 0.43 -3.32 -21.92
CA THR A 104 1.49 -2.94 -22.84
C THR A 104 2.03 -1.56 -22.43
N PHE A 105 3.27 -1.27 -22.80
CA PHE A 105 3.86 0.04 -22.53
C PHE A 105 2.99 1.18 -23.09
N GLU A 106 2.37 0.97 -24.25
CA GLU A 106 1.40 1.88 -24.85
C GLU A 106 0.21 2.17 -23.92
N GLN A 107 -0.43 1.12 -23.38
CA GLN A 107 -1.57 1.27 -22.46
C GLN A 107 -1.18 1.99 -21.17
N PHE A 108 -0.01 1.66 -20.61
CA PHE A 108 0.52 2.34 -19.42
C PHE A 108 0.79 3.83 -19.71
N SER A 109 1.43 4.14 -20.83
CA SER A 109 1.81 5.51 -21.21
C SER A 109 0.58 6.41 -21.40
N ALA A 110 -0.49 5.90 -22.01
CA ALA A 110 -1.75 6.62 -22.19
C ALA A 110 -2.41 6.95 -20.84
N ARG A 111 -2.45 5.97 -19.92
CA ARG A 111 -2.99 6.17 -18.57
C ARG A 111 -2.16 7.16 -17.75
N TRP A 112 -0.84 7.07 -17.81
CA TRP A 112 0.06 8.01 -17.13
C TRP A 112 -0.08 9.43 -17.66
N LYS A 113 -0.24 9.60 -18.97
CA LYS A 113 -0.45 10.90 -19.63
C LYS A 113 -1.69 11.59 -19.10
N LEU A 114 -2.82 10.89 -19.04
CA LEU A 114 -4.07 11.42 -18.47
C LEU A 114 -3.90 11.85 -17.00
N PHE A 115 -3.25 11.01 -16.19
CA PHE A 115 -2.93 11.35 -14.81
C PHE A 115 -2.08 12.62 -14.69
N LYS A 116 -1.05 12.75 -15.53
CA LYS A 116 -0.16 13.91 -15.53
C LYS A 116 -0.86 15.19 -15.99
N PHE A 117 -1.68 15.11 -17.04
CA PHE A 117 -2.45 16.26 -17.52
C PHE A 117 -3.43 16.77 -16.47
N ARG A 118 -4.12 15.86 -15.78
CA ARG A 118 -5.00 16.23 -14.65
C ARG A 118 -4.22 16.83 -13.49
N LYS A 119 -3.10 16.24 -13.10
CA LYS A 119 -2.26 16.74 -12.00
C LYS A 119 -1.66 18.12 -12.28
N LEU A 120 -1.34 18.41 -13.54
CA LEU A 120 -0.78 19.68 -13.99
C LEU A 120 -1.85 20.71 -14.38
N GLY A 121 -3.14 20.35 -14.33
CA GLY A 121 -4.24 21.24 -14.70
C GLY A 121 -4.24 21.66 -16.18
N LEU A 122 -3.65 20.83 -17.06
CA LEU A 122 -3.52 21.10 -18.50
C LEU A 122 -4.78 20.75 -19.30
N ASP A 123 -5.79 20.22 -18.64
CA ASP A 123 -7.12 19.87 -19.19
C ASP A 123 -8.01 21.12 -19.41
N ILE A 124 -7.56 22.29 -18.93
CA ILE A 124 -8.30 23.55 -18.97
C ILE A 124 -7.71 24.41 -20.09
N GLN A 125 -8.54 24.78 -21.09
CA GLN A 125 -8.18 25.45 -22.35
C GLN A 125 -7.44 26.81 -22.25
N HIS A 126 -7.06 27.29 -21.05
CA HIS A 126 -6.55 28.65 -20.84
C HIS A 126 -5.23 28.80 -20.09
N LYS A 127 -4.33 27.80 -20.03
CA LYS A 127 -2.94 28.06 -19.59
C LYS A 127 -1.88 27.39 -20.48
N ARG A 128 -0.85 28.19 -20.79
CA ARG A 128 0.40 27.93 -21.55
C ARG A 128 0.38 26.63 -22.37
N GLN A 129 -0.09 26.74 -23.62
CA GLN A 129 -0.10 25.69 -24.62
C GLN A 129 1.26 24.96 -24.78
N SER A 130 2.39 25.61 -24.45
CA SER A 130 3.74 25.07 -24.62
C SER A 130 4.04 23.81 -23.79
N THR A 131 3.52 23.66 -22.57
CA THR A 131 3.79 22.47 -21.74
C THR A 131 3.02 21.25 -22.20
N HIS A 132 1.76 21.43 -22.64
CA HIS A 132 0.97 20.36 -23.27
C HIS A 132 1.64 19.88 -24.56
N ILE A 133 2.04 20.82 -25.43
CA ILE A 133 2.74 20.53 -26.70
C ILE A 133 4.06 19.80 -26.45
N GLN A 134 4.86 20.21 -25.46
CA GLN A 134 6.12 19.54 -25.13
C GLN A 134 5.90 18.11 -24.62
N ILE A 135 4.92 17.89 -23.74
CA ILE A 135 4.62 16.54 -23.25
C ILE A 135 4.12 15.63 -24.39
N GLU A 136 3.24 16.14 -25.27
CA GLU A 136 2.84 15.42 -26.49
C GLU A 136 4.03 15.08 -27.38
N HIS A 137 4.93 16.05 -27.59
CA HIS A 137 6.10 15.87 -28.43
C HIS A 137 7.07 14.81 -27.90
N TYR A 138 7.45 14.88 -26.62
CA TYR A 138 8.34 13.89 -26.02
C TYR A 138 7.71 12.50 -25.98
N MET A 139 6.43 12.40 -25.60
CA MET A 139 5.73 11.11 -25.59
C MET A 139 5.66 10.52 -27.00
N ARG A 140 5.45 11.35 -28.04
CA ARG A 140 5.44 10.89 -29.42
C ARG A 140 6.82 10.42 -29.90
N ILE A 141 7.90 11.10 -29.52
CA ILE A 141 9.28 10.68 -29.84
C ILE A 141 9.62 9.37 -29.13
N ASP A 142 9.33 9.29 -27.84
CA ASP A 142 9.66 8.12 -27.02
C ASP A 142 8.78 6.90 -27.33
N LEU A 143 7.57 7.08 -27.87
CA LEU A 143 6.65 6.01 -28.28
C LEU A 143 6.80 5.58 -29.74
N LEU A 144 7.45 6.37 -30.62
CA LEU A 144 7.61 6.08 -32.06
C LEU A 144 9.05 5.76 -32.49
N LEU A 145 9.96 5.51 -31.55
CA LEU A 145 11.29 4.95 -31.84
C LEU A 145 11.34 3.45 -31.50
N ALA A 146 10.32 2.71 -31.95
CA ALA A 146 10.37 1.26 -32.13
C ALA A 146 10.07 0.94 -33.60
#